data_AF-A0A4R0HZZ4-F1
#
_entry.id   AF-A0A4R0HZZ4-F1
#
_cell.length_a   1.000
_cell.length_b   1.000
_cell.length_c   1.000
_cell.angle_alpha   90.00
_cell.angle_beta   90.00
_cell.angle_gamma   90.00
#
_symmetry.space_group_name_H-M   'P 1'
#
loop_
_entity.id
_entity.type
_entity.pdbx_description
1 polymer ?
#
loop_
_entity_poly.entity_id
_entity_poly.type
_entity_poly.pdbx_seq_one_letter_code
_entity_poly.pdbx_strand_id
1 'polypeptide(L)'
;MQKRAALSELGLSAGKKARLHRILFDHGLRNGTALFLPYDQGLEHGPRDFFANPVASDPAYVMKLAIAGEFNGVAIQIGLAEKFFW
;
A
#
# COMPACT_ATOMS: atom_id res chain seq x y z
N MET A 1 25.13 -7.31 -7.55
CA MET A 1 23.69 -6.98 -7.40
C MET A 1 22.88 -8.05 -8.13
N GLN A 2 21.87 -8.66 -7.50
CA GLN A 2 21.05 -9.69 -8.17
C GLN A 2 20.19 -9.04 -9.27
N LYS A 3 20.09 -9.68 -10.44
CA LYS A 3 19.24 -9.21 -11.54
C LYS A 3 17.76 -9.37 -11.15
N ARG A 4 16.98 -8.28 -11.22
CA ARG A 4 15.52 -8.33 -11.01
C ARG A 4 14.86 -8.97 -12.23
N ALA A 5 13.95 -9.92 -12.01
CA ALA A 5 13.18 -10.56 -13.08
C ALA A 5 12.18 -9.58 -13.71
N ALA A 6 11.98 -9.67 -15.02
CA ALA A 6 10.95 -8.89 -15.71
C ALA A 6 9.56 -9.50 -15.49
N LEU A 7 8.50 -8.68 -15.50
CA LEU A 7 7.12 -9.18 -15.31
C LEU A 7 6.70 -10.23 -16.36
N SER A 8 7.28 -10.17 -17.56
CA SER A 8 7.08 -11.16 -18.63
C SER A 8 7.61 -12.55 -18.28
N GLU A 9 8.66 -12.62 -17.45
CA GLU A 9 9.40 -13.84 -17.09
C GLU A 9 8.74 -14.61 -15.93
N LEU A 10 7.81 -13.99 -15.19
CA LEU A 10 7.26 -14.53 -13.94
C LEU A 10 6.15 -15.59 -14.10
N GLY A 11 5.83 -16.04 -15.32
CA GLY A 11 4.78 -17.04 -15.55
C GLY A 11 3.37 -16.63 -15.10
N LEU A 12 3.12 -15.33 -14.91
CA LEU A 12 1.87 -14.80 -14.37
C LEU A 12 0.77 -14.66 -15.44
N SER A 13 -0.49 -14.77 -15.03
CA SER A 13 -1.64 -14.47 -15.88
C SER A 13 -1.69 -12.99 -16.28
N ALA A 14 -2.38 -12.68 -17.38
CA ALA A 14 -2.50 -11.31 -17.90
C ALA A 14 -3.02 -10.32 -16.83
N GLY A 15 -4.05 -10.72 -16.07
CA GLY A 15 -4.60 -9.87 -15.01
C GLY A 15 -3.63 -9.58 -13.86
N LYS A 16 -2.82 -10.57 -13.46
CA LYS A 16 -1.76 -10.37 -12.45
C LYS A 16 -0.67 -9.42 -12.97
N LYS A 17 -0.25 -9.60 -14.23
CA LYS A 17 0.71 -8.70 -14.89
C LYS A 17 0.20 -7.26 -14.97
N ALA A 18 -1.06 -7.04 -15.35
CA ALA A 18 -1.66 -5.72 -15.41
C ALA A 18 -1.71 -5.03 -14.03
N ARG A 19 -2.11 -5.75 -12.97
CA ARG A 19 -2.14 -5.20 -11.60
C ARG A 19 -0.75 -4.87 -11.10
N LEU A 20 0.23 -5.75 -11.32
CA LEU A 20 1.62 -5.49 -10.94
C LEU A 20 2.22 -4.33 -11.72
N HIS A 21 1.92 -4.21 -13.02
CA HIS A 21 2.39 -3.08 -13.82
C HIS A 21 1.89 -1.76 -13.22
N ARG A 22 0.60 -1.68 -12.92
CA ARG A 22 0.00 -0.49 -12.30
C ARG A 22 0.67 -0.13 -10.98
N ILE A 23 0.89 -1.13 -10.12
CA ILE A 23 1.55 -0.91 -8.82
C ILE A 23 3.01 -0.44 -9.02
N LEU A 24 3.78 -1.09 -9.89
CA LEU A 24 5.24 -0.94 -9.95
C LEU A 24 5.72 0.20 -10.87
N PHE A 25 4.89 0.60 -11.84
CA PHE A 25 5.29 1.53 -12.91
C PHE A 25 4.33 2.72 -13.09
N ASP A 26 3.05 2.61 -12.70
CA ASP A 26 2.09 3.72 -12.87
C ASP A 26 1.89 4.56 -11.59
N HIS A 27 2.32 4.05 -10.43
CA HIS A 27 2.23 4.72 -9.14
C HIS A 27 3.55 4.68 -8.36
N GLY A 28 3.65 5.55 -7.35
CA GLY A 28 4.81 5.71 -6.47
C GLY A 28 6.15 5.85 -7.17
N LEU A 29 7.11 4.98 -6.84
CA LEU A 29 8.49 5.05 -7.34
C LEU A 29 8.65 4.81 -8.86
N ARG A 30 7.67 4.18 -9.52
CA ARG A 30 7.60 3.95 -10.98
C ARG A 30 8.83 3.26 -11.63
N ASN A 31 9.70 2.65 -10.83
CA ASN A 31 10.97 2.09 -11.27
C ASN A 31 11.05 0.56 -11.13
N GLY A 32 9.90 -0.11 -11.08
CA GLY A 32 9.84 -1.55 -10.82
C GLY A 32 9.98 -1.91 -9.34
N THR A 33 9.81 -0.93 -8.44
CA THR A 33 9.83 -1.10 -6.98
C THR A 33 8.52 -0.58 -6.41
N ALA A 34 8.01 -1.24 -5.38
CA ALA A 34 6.86 -0.77 -4.62
C ALA A 34 7.27 -0.41 -3.19
N LEU A 35 6.74 0.71 -2.70
CA LEU A 35 6.75 1.15 -1.33
C LEU A 35 5.30 1.30 -0.87
N PHE A 36 4.92 0.55 0.16
CA PHE A 36 3.56 0.56 0.71
C PHE A 36 3.56 1.17 2.10
N LEU A 37 2.49 1.91 2.43
CA LEU A 37 2.25 2.42 3.76
C LEU A 37 1.41 1.39 4.54
N PRO A 38 1.92 0.78 5.62
CA PRO A 38 1.12 -0.12 6.45
C PRO A 38 0.14 0.65 7.34
N TYR A 39 -1.09 0.15 7.46
CA TYR A 39 -2.15 0.67 8.33
C TYR A 39 -3.06 -0.46 8.85
N ASP A 40 -2.45 -1.41 9.54
CA ASP A 40 -3.08 -2.59 10.14
C ASP A 40 -2.87 -2.67 11.67
N GLN A 41 -2.05 -1.79 12.24
CA GLN A 41 -1.69 -1.69 13.66
C GLN A 41 -2.89 -1.63 14.64
N GLY A 42 -4.03 -1.06 14.21
CA GLY A 42 -5.20 -0.88 15.09
C GLY A 42 -5.82 -2.18 15.59
N LEU A 43 -5.69 -3.28 14.86
CA LEU A 43 -6.15 -4.61 15.31
C LEU A 43 -5.11 -5.32 16.17
N GLU A 44 -3.82 -5.14 15.85
CA GLU A 44 -2.74 -5.90 16.47
C GLU A 44 -2.41 -5.39 17.87
N HIS A 45 -2.52 -4.09 18.11
CA HIS A 45 -2.09 -3.47 19.36
C HIS A 45 -3.15 -2.57 20.03
N GLY A 46 -4.33 -2.43 19.40
CA GLY A 46 -5.40 -1.57 19.88
C GLY A 46 -5.04 -0.07 19.82
N PRO A 47 -5.80 0.81 20.49
CA PRO A 47 -5.65 2.26 20.33
C PRO A 47 -4.33 2.83 20.85
N ARG A 48 -3.50 2.02 21.53
CA ARG A 48 -2.27 2.46 22.19
C ARG A 48 -1.23 2.97 21.20
N ASP A 49 -1.19 2.39 20.01
CA ASP A 49 -0.22 2.75 18.97
C ASP A 49 -0.46 4.14 18.37
N PHE A 50 -1.67 4.69 18.56
CA PHE A 50 -2.00 6.04 18.09
C PHE A 50 -1.68 7.13 19.12
N PHE A 51 -1.27 6.82 20.35
CA PHE A 51 -1.08 7.87 21.36
C PHE A 51 0.04 8.86 21.02
N ALA A 52 1.11 8.40 20.37
CA ALA A 52 2.20 9.29 19.93
C ALA A 52 1.77 10.21 18.78
N ASN A 53 0.79 9.77 17.98
CA ASN A 53 0.23 10.57 16.89
C ASN A 53 -1.27 10.30 16.72
N PRO A 54 -2.15 10.96 17.52
CA PRO A 54 -3.57 10.63 17.58
C PRO A 54 -4.30 10.73 16.24
N VAL A 55 -3.87 11.65 15.36
CA VAL A 55 -4.48 11.82 14.02
C VAL A 55 -4.24 10.61 13.11
N ALA A 56 -3.22 9.79 13.37
CA ALA A 56 -2.99 8.56 12.61
C ALA A 56 -4.10 7.51 12.84
N SER A 57 -4.96 7.68 13.84
CA SER A 57 -6.15 6.85 14.02
C SER A 57 -7.24 7.08 12.96
N ASP A 58 -7.20 8.22 12.25
CA ASP A 58 -8.13 8.53 11.16
C ASP A 58 -7.64 7.92 9.83
N PRO A 59 -8.37 6.97 9.22
CA PRO A 59 -8.02 6.40 7.93
C PRO A 59 -7.86 7.45 6.83
N ALA A 60 -8.63 8.54 6.86
CA ALA A 60 -8.55 9.60 5.86
C ALA A 60 -7.22 10.36 5.95
N TYR A 61 -6.69 10.57 7.16
CA TYR A 61 -5.37 11.14 7.35
C TYR A 61 -4.29 10.25 6.74
N VAL A 62 -4.34 8.94 6.98
CA VAL A 62 -3.38 7.97 6.44
C VAL A 62 -3.41 7.94 4.91
N MET A 63 -4.58 7.99 4.30
CA MET A 63 -4.68 8.05 2.83
C MET A 63 -4.10 9.34 2.25
N LYS A 64 -4.34 10.49 2.89
CA LYS A 64 -3.73 11.76 2.49
C LYS A 64 -2.20 11.70 2.62
N LEU A 65 -1.69 11.09 3.69
CA LEU A 65 -0.26 10.89 3.88
C LEU A 65 0.34 9.97 2.81
N ALA A 66 -0.34 8.88 2.46
CA ALA A 66 0.10 7.96 1.41
C ALA A 66 0.18 8.65 0.03
N ILE A 67 -0.79 9.50 -0.28
CA ILE A 67 -0.79 10.29 -1.52
C ILE A 67 0.35 11.32 -1.50
N ALA A 68 0.48 12.07 -0.41
CA ALA A 68 1.51 13.10 -0.27
C ALA A 68 2.94 12.53 -0.30
N GLY A 69 3.13 11.33 0.25
CA GLY A 69 4.39 10.59 0.22
C GLY A 69 4.63 9.77 -1.04
N GLU A 70 3.74 9.86 -2.04
CA GLU A 70 3.81 9.10 -3.29
C GLU A 70 4.03 7.59 -3.08
N PHE A 71 3.28 6.99 -2.15
CA PHE A 71 3.30 5.55 -1.96
C PHE A 71 2.61 4.83 -3.13
N ASN A 72 3.04 3.60 -3.41
CA ASN A 72 2.39 2.76 -4.43
C ASN A 72 1.00 2.26 -3.99
N GLY A 73 0.74 2.27 -2.67
CA GLY A 73 -0.54 1.92 -2.08
C GLY A 73 -0.47 1.83 -0.55
N VAL A 74 -1.60 1.49 0.07
CA VAL A 74 -1.73 1.27 1.51
C VAL A 74 -2.11 -0.18 1.77
N ALA A 75 -1.41 -0.82 2.70
CA ALA A 75 -1.80 -2.13 3.22
C ALA A 75 -2.72 -1.91 4.42
N ILE A 76 -4.00 -2.27 4.29
CA ILE A 76 -5.06 -2.01 5.26
C ILE A 76 -5.95 -3.22 5.42
N GLN A 77 -6.58 -3.33 6.58
CA GLN A 77 -7.53 -4.40 6.89
C GLN A 77 -8.84 -4.26 6.12
N ILE A 78 -9.40 -5.40 5.72
CA ILE A 78 -10.60 -5.46 4.90
C ILE A 78 -11.80 -4.73 5.54
N GLY A 79 -12.04 -4.86 6.84
CA GLY A 79 -13.17 -4.19 7.49
C GLY A 79 -13.05 -2.66 7.52
N LEU A 80 -11.83 -2.12 7.66
CA LEU A 80 -11.59 -0.68 7.52
C LEU A 80 -11.72 -0.26 6.05
N ALA A 81 -11.23 -1.08 5.13
CA ALA A 81 -11.34 -0.82 3.70
C ALA A 81 -12.81 -0.72 3.24
N GLU A 82 -13.62 -1.70 3.63
CA GLU A 82 -15.06 -1.75 3.31
C GLU A 82 -15.84 -0.61 3.97
N LYS A 83 -15.48 -0.22 5.20
CA LYS A 83 -16.20 0.83 5.92
C LYS A 83 -15.93 2.24 5.36
N PHE A 84 -14.72 2.50 4.86
CA PHE A 84 -14.28 3.85 4.55
C PHE A 84 -13.97 4.10 3.06
N PHE A 85 -13.78 3.06 2.24
CA PHE A 85 -13.27 3.20 0.87
C PHE A 85 -14.00 2.37 -0.20
N TRP A 86 -15.13 1.76 0.14
CA TRP A 86 -15.99 1.01 -0.78
C TRP A 86 -17.41 1.61 -0.81
#